data_AF-A0A9W9NZH0-F1
#
_entry.id   AF-A0A9W9NZH0-F1
#
_cell.length_a   1.000
_cell.length_b   1.000
_cell.length_c   1.000
_cell.angle_alpha   90.00
_cell.angle_beta   90.00
_cell.angle_gamma   90.00
#
_symmetry.space_group_name_H-M   'P 1'
#
loop_
_entity.id
_entity.type
_entity.pdbx_description
1 polymer ?
#
loop_
_entity_poly.entity_id
_entity_poly.type
_entity_poly.pdbx_seq_one_letter_code
_entity_poly.pdbx_strand_id
1 'polypeptide(L)'
;MSLVNLAAALQNSGYISSVVRAGPTPPPAHPILGYPTAENVEPITRENVASRRLWLGLKYWRNESVLGKITMVSKPTRRITLDVESLRRIVRGDEAQHVAGLRSPGESLYISTDRGILEARECVEKKMGGLVLCRVGA
;
A
#
# COMPACT_ATOMS: atom_id res chain seq x y z
N MET A 1 11.65 -3.31 4.54
CA MET A 1 10.21 -3.02 4.33
C MET A 1 10.02 -1.51 4.42
N SER A 2 9.84 -0.83 3.28
CA SER A 2 9.74 0.64 3.24
C SER A 2 8.28 1.06 3.14
N LEU A 3 7.83 1.98 3.99
CA LEU A 3 6.51 2.62 3.95
C LEU A 3 6.20 3.22 2.56
N VAL A 4 7.24 3.70 1.88
CA VAL A 4 7.13 4.30 0.54
C VAL A 4 6.68 3.27 -0.49
N ASN A 5 7.17 2.04 -0.38
CA ASN A 5 6.81 0.99 -1.34
C ASN A 5 5.35 0.58 -1.15
N LEU A 6 4.84 0.60 0.09
CA LEU A 6 3.43 0.33 0.34
C LEU A 6 2.56 1.48 -0.22
N ALA A 7 2.95 2.73 0.00
CA ALA A 7 2.27 3.88 -0.57
C ALA A 7 2.25 3.83 -2.11
N ALA A 8 3.37 3.49 -2.74
CA ALA A 8 3.45 3.32 -4.20
C ALA A 8 2.53 2.19 -4.69
N ALA A 9 2.47 1.06 -3.99
CA ALA A 9 1.58 -0.04 -4.33
C ALA A 9 0.09 0.36 -4.21
N LEU A 10 -0.26 1.14 -3.18
CA LEU A 10 -1.61 1.71 -3.01
C LEU A 10 -1.96 2.71 -4.10
N GLN A 11 -0.99 3.51 -4.55
CA GLN A 11 -1.18 4.46 -5.64
C GLN A 11 -1.41 3.73 -6.97
N ASN A 12 -0.59 2.72 -7.28
CA ASN A 12 -0.72 1.90 -8.48
C ASN A 12 -2.05 1.14 -8.52
N SER A 13 -2.54 0.69 -7.36
CA SER A 13 -3.85 0.03 -7.23
C SER A 13 -5.02 1.02 -7.20
N GLY A 14 -4.74 2.32 -7.25
CA GLY A 14 -5.75 3.37 -7.37
C GLY A 14 -6.38 3.84 -6.07
N TYR A 15 -5.98 3.34 -4.90
CA TYR A 15 -6.56 3.74 -3.60
C TYR A 15 -6.20 5.18 -3.18
N ILE A 16 -5.01 5.65 -3.56
CA ILE A 16 -4.54 7.02 -3.28
C ILE A 16 -4.15 7.73 -4.58
N SER A 17 -4.19 9.07 -4.60
CA SER A 17 -3.93 9.89 -5.80
C SER A 17 -2.46 10.23 -5.97
N SER A 18 -1.77 10.62 -4.90
CA SER A 18 -0.37 11.04 -4.96
C SER A 18 0.44 10.52 -3.77
N VAL A 19 1.74 10.35 -4.00
CA VAL A 19 2.75 10.03 -2.98
C VAL A 19 3.93 10.98 -3.20
N VAL A 20 4.16 11.90 -2.27
CA VAL A 20 5.23 12.90 -2.36
C VAL A 20 6.08 12.88 -1.10
N ARG A 21 7.40 12.97 -1.26
CA ARG A 21 8.32 13.16 -0.15
C ARG A 21 8.60 14.65 0.01
N ALA A 22 8.38 15.20 1.20
CA ALA A 22 8.66 16.60 1.48
C ALA A 22 9.08 16.79 2.96
N GLY A 23 9.22 18.03 3.39
CA GLY A 23 9.45 18.38 4.79
C GLY A 23 8.22 18.21 5.68
N PRO A 24 8.25 18.80 6.89
CA PRO A 24 7.14 18.73 7.86
C PRO A 24 5.92 19.55 7.43
N THR A 25 6.07 20.49 6.50
CA THR A 25 4.98 21.27 5.91
C THR A 25 4.52 20.63 4.59
N PRO A 26 3.21 20.71 4.28
CA PRO A 26 2.68 20.17 3.04
C PRO A 26 3.32 20.91 1.85
N PRO A 27 3.78 20.18 0.82
CA PRO A 27 4.22 20.81 -0.41
C PRO A 27 3.05 21.57 -1.06
N PRO A 28 3.32 22.70 -1.75
CA PRO A 28 2.29 23.43 -2.46
C PRO A 28 1.63 22.56 -3.53
N ALA A 29 0.33 22.76 -3.75
CA ALA A 29 -0.39 22.08 -4.81
C ALA A 29 0.10 22.56 -6.19
N HIS A 30 0.25 21.64 -7.14
CA HIS A 30 0.59 22.00 -8.50
C HIS A 30 -0.57 22.77 -9.16
N PRO A 31 -0.31 23.90 -9.86
CA PRO A 31 -1.37 24.80 -10.36
C PRO A 31 -2.41 24.14 -11.25
N ILE A 32 -2.00 23.15 -12.05
CA ILE A 32 -2.87 22.45 -13.00
C ILE A 32 -3.47 21.18 -12.40
N LEU A 33 -2.71 20.48 -11.56
CA LEU A 33 -3.08 19.14 -11.10
C LEU A 33 -3.85 19.17 -9.78
N GLY A 34 -3.76 20.26 -9.02
CA GLY A 34 -4.48 20.45 -7.75
C GLY A 34 -3.95 19.57 -6.60
N TYR A 35 -2.96 18.73 -6.85
CA TYR A 35 -2.25 17.93 -5.84
C TYR A 35 -0.76 18.25 -5.90
N PRO A 36 -0.02 18.07 -4.78
CA PRO A 36 1.42 18.30 -4.79
C PRO A 36 2.13 17.33 -5.71
N THR A 37 3.05 17.84 -6.53
CA THR A 37 3.99 17.06 -7.34
C THR A 37 5.37 17.10 -6.70
N ALA A 38 6.22 16.13 -7.04
CA ALA A 38 7.60 16.05 -6.57
C ALA A 38 8.53 17.04 -7.30
N GLU A 39 8.12 18.30 -7.42
CA GLU A 39 8.94 19.36 -8.00
C GLU A 39 9.85 19.95 -6.92
N ASN A 40 11.14 20.08 -7.23
CA ASN A 40 12.17 20.61 -6.32
C ASN A 40 12.32 19.81 -5.00
N VAL A 41 12.34 18.48 -5.08
CA VAL A 41 12.64 17.64 -3.91
C VAL A 41 14.11 17.81 -3.54
N GLU A 42 14.36 18.48 -2.41
CA GLU A 42 15.68 18.54 -1.80
C GLU A 42 16.23 17.12 -1.59
N PRO A 43 17.52 16.87 -1.92
CA PRO A 43 18.11 15.55 -1.75
C PRO A 43 18.05 15.15 -0.28
N ILE A 44 17.77 13.87 -0.02
CA ILE A 44 17.74 13.34 1.33
C ILE A 44 19.18 13.20 1.82
N THR A 45 19.54 13.99 2.82
CA THR A 45 20.86 13.97 3.47
C THR A 45 20.72 13.51 4.91
N ARG A 46 21.85 13.25 5.58
CA ARG A 46 21.87 12.85 7.00
C ARG A 46 21.25 13.91 7.93
N GLU A 47 21.35 15.18 7.54
CA GLU A 47 20.85 16.32 8.31
C GLU A 47 19.33 16.47 8.21
N ASN A 48 18.74 16.14 7.05
CA ASN A 48 17.32 16.37 6.80
C ASN A 48 16.43 15.12 6.89
N VAL A 49 17.01 13.91 6.93
CA VAL A 49 16.24 12.65 6.90
C VAL A 49 15.18 12.54 8.00
N ALA A 50 15.46 13.08 9.20
CA ALA A 50 14.55 13.03 10.34
C ALA A 50 13.30 13.93 10.17
N SER A 51 13.43 15.03 9.44
CA SER A 51 12.34 15.98 9.19
C SER A 51 11.50 15.61 7.96
N ARG A 52 11.98 14.67 7.12
CA ARG A 52 11.23 14.22 5.93
C ARG A 52 9.95 13.49 6.31
N ARG A 53 8.90 13.72 5.51
CA ARG A 53 7.58 13.11 5.62
C ARG A 53 7.13 12.60 4.26
N LEU A 54 6.21 11.64 4.30
CA LEU A 54 5.45 11.20 3.14
C LEU A 54 4.08 11.86 3.18
N TRP A 55 3.79 12.63 2.15
CA TRP A 55 2.50 13.27 1.90
C TRP A 55 1.72 12.39 0.94
N LEU A 56 0.50 12.01 1.34
CA LEU A 56 -0.37 11.13 0.57
C LEU A 56 -1.62 11.91 0.14
N GLY A 57 -1.95 11.84 -1.14
CA GLY A 57 -3.22 12.35 -1.66
C GLY A 57 -4.32 11.32 -1.49
N LEU A 58 -5.35 11.63 -0.71
CA LEU A 58 -6.52 10.77 -0.55
C LEU A 58 -7.53 10.99 -1.69
N LYS A 59 -8.30 9.95 -2.02
CA LYS A 59 -9.32 9.98 -3.06
C LYS A 59 -10.71 9.83 -2.45
N TYR A 60 -11.65 10.61 -2.97
CA TYR A 60 -13.06 10.55 -2.64
C TYR A 60 -13.88 10.48 -3.92
N TRP A 61 -14.92 9.65 -3.91
CA TRP A 61 -15.83 9.48 -5.02
C TRP A 61 -17.26 9.39 -4.49
N ARG A 62 -18.19 10.19 -5.05
CA ARG A 62 -19.60 10.22 -4.60
C ARG A 62 -19.77 10.38 -3.08
N ASN A 63 -18.97 11.26 -2.46
CA ASN A 63 -18.93 11.50 -1.02
C ASN A 63 -18.46 10.31 -0.16
N GLU A 64 -17.86 9.28 -0.76
CA GLU A 64 -17.26 8.14 -0.07
C GLU A 64 -15.74 8.11 -0.29
N SER A 65 -14.99 7.63 0.70
CA SER A 65 -13.54 7.45 0.59
C SER A 65 -13.25 6.24 -0.31
N VAL A 66 -12.37 6.40 -1.31
CA VAL A 66 -11.90 5.25 -2.11
C VAL A 66 -11.03 4.32 -1.26
N LEU A 67 -10.30 4.89 -0.30
CA LEU A 67 -9.56 4.14 0.70
C LEU A 67 -10.45 3.97 1.94
N GLY A 68 -11.26 2.90 1.97
CA GLY A 68 -12.21 2.63 3.04
C GLY A 68 -11.52 2.19 4.33
N LYS A 69 -11.17 0.90 4.42
CA LYS A 69 -10.57 0.30 5.63
C LYS A 69 -9.23 -0.34 5.33
N ILE A 70 -8.18 0.09 6.03
CA ILE A 70 -6.89 -0.61 6.07
C ILE A 70 -6.79 -1.39 7.38
N THR A 71 -6.62 -2.70 7.29
CA THR A 71 -6.43 -3.58 8.46
C THR A 71 -5.09 -4.28 8.37
N MET A 72 -4.26 -4.13 9.41
CA MET A 72 -2.98 -4.83 9.51
C MET A 72 -3.20 -6.32 9.75
N VAL A 73 -2.53 -7.17 8.97
CA VAL A 73 -2.61 -8.64 9.10
C VAL A 73 -1.44 -9.15 9.93
N SER A 74 -0.20 -8.86 9.51
CA SER A 74 0.99 -9.14 10.33
C SER A 74 1.27 -8.00 11.29
N LYS A 75 1.26 -8.30 12.59
CA LYS A 75 1.64 -7.37 13.67
C LYS A 75 3.08 -7.67 14.12
N PRO A 76 3.77 -6.73 14.81
CA PRO A 76 5.10 -7.01 15.35
C PRO A 76 5.17 -8.27 16.23
N THR A 77 4.09 -8.55 16.96
CA THR A 77 3.95 -9.73 17.85
C THR A 77 3.61 -11.02 17.10
N ARG A 78 3.02 -10.94 15.91
CA ARG A 78 2.63 -12.11 15.11
C ARG A 78 2.77 -11.81 13.63
N ARG A 79 3.79 -12.40 13.01
CA ARG A 79 4.06 -12.32 11.58
C ARG A 79 3.44 -13.52 10.87
N ILE A 80 2.73 -13.27 9.78
CA ILE A 80 2.05 -14.29 8.98
C ILE A 80 2.65 -14.27 7.57
N THR A 81 3.29 -15.37 7.20
CA THR A 81 3.87 -15.56 5.87
C THR A 81 3.04 -16.60 5.12
N LEU A 82 2.66 -16.31 3.88
CA LEU A 82 1.88 -17.21 3.05
C LEU A 82 2.69 -17.66 1.84
N ASP A 83 2.51 -18.92 1.47
CA ASP A 83 3.00 -19.48 0.22
C ASP A 83 2.03 -19.24 -0.94
N VAL A 84 2.45 -19.58 -2.15
CA VAL A 84 1.67 -19.36 -3.38
C VAL A 84 0.33 -20.10 -3.33
N GLU A 85 0.30 -21.30 -2.75
CA GLU A 85 -0.93 -22.10 -2.68
C GLU A 85 -1.94 -21.50 -1.70
N SER A 86 -1.49 -21.02 -0.53
CA SER A 86 -2.36 -20.29 0.39
C SER A 86 -2.87 -19.00 -0.23
N LEU A 87 -2.04 -18.27 -0.98
CA LEU A 87 -2.47 -17.06 -1.69
C LEU A 87 -3.51 -17.36 -2.78
N ARG A 88 -3.37 -18.49 -3.51
CA ARG A 88 -4.39 -18.94 -4.49
C ARG A 88 -5.74 -19.20 -3.83
N ARG A 89 -5.75 -19.79 -2.65
CA ARG A 89 -6.97 -20.02 -1.87
C ARG A 89 -7.60 -18.69 -1.46
N ILE A 90 -6.80 -17.78 -0.91
CA ILE A 90 -7.27 -16.45 -0.47
C ILE A 90 -7.86 -15.64 -1.62
N VAL A 91 -7.20 -15.61 -2.78
CA VAL A 91 -7.68 -14.88 -3.96
C VAL A 91 -9.02 -15.44 -4.48
N ARG A 92 -9.30 -16.73 -4.26
CA ARG A 92 -10.58 -17.36 -4.60
C ARG A 92 -11.67 -17.20 -3.53
N GLY A 93 -11.36 -16.59 -2.39
CA GLY A 93 -12.31 -16.35 -1.30
C GLY A 93 -12.23 -17.34 -0.14
N ASP A 94 -11.35 -18.34 -0.23
CA ASP A 94 -11.13 -19.33 0.82
C ASP A 94 -10.17 -18.82 1.90
N GLU A 95 -10.36 -19.29 3.13
CA GLU A 95 -9.43 -19.01 4.22
C GLU A 95 -8.16 -19.87 4.11
N ALA A 96 -7.01 -19.28 4.42
CA ALA A 96 -5.75 -20.00 4.58
C ALA A 96 -4.93 -19.41 5.73
N GLN A 97 -4.40 -20.28 6.59
CA GLN A 97 -3.52 -19.93 7.72
C GLN A 97 -4.02 -18.76 8.59
N HIS A 98 -5.32 -18.74 8.91
CA HIS A 98 -6.00 -17.69 9.70
C HIS A 98 -6.13 -16.34 9.00
N VAL A 99 -5.87 -16.27 7.69
CA VAL A 99 -6.15 -15.11 6.84
C VAL A 99 -7.39 -15.43 6.01
N ALA A 100 -8.47 -14.69 6.25
CA ALA A 100 -9.71 -14.82 5.49
C ALA A 100 -9.46 -14.61 3.99
N GLY A 101 -10.29 -15.21 3.14
CA GLY A 101 -10.26 -14.97 1.70
C GLY A 101 -10.68 -13.55 1.31
N LEU A 102 -10.38 -13.15 0.08
CA LEU A 102 -10.89 -11.93 -0.52
C LEU A 102 -12.32 -12.20 -1.00
N ARG A 103 -13.32 -11.61 -0.34
CA ARG A 103 -14.74 -11.94 -0.58
C ARG A 103 -15.51 -10.77 -1.18
N SER A 104 -15.10 -9.54 -0.88
CA SER A 104 -15.75 -8.36 -1.41
C SER A 104 -15.01 -7.83 -2.64
N PRO A 105 -15.72 -7.46 -3.73
CA PRO A 105 -15.13 -6.74 -4.84
C PRO A 105 -14.43 -5.47 -4.34
N GLY A 106 -13.22 -5.20 -4.84
CA GLY A 106 -12.42 -4.04 -4.39
C GLY A 106 -11.56 -4.28 -3.14
N GLU A 107 -11.57 -5.48 -2.56
CA GLU A 107 -10.57 -5.85 -1.55
C GLU A 107 -9.23 -6.26 -2.18
N SER A 108 -8.16 -5.74 -1.58
CA SER A 108 -6.77 -6.06 -1.91
C SER A 108 -6.01 -6.52 -0.68
N LEU A 109 -5.08 -7.46 -0.87
CA LEU A 109 -4.17 -7.90 0.18
C LEU A 109 -2.74 -7.66 -0.28
N TYR A 110 -1.95 -6.94 0.52
CA TYR A 110 -0.58 -6.58 0.16
C TYR A 110 0.44 -7.49 0.85
N ILE A 111 1.38 -8.02 0.09
CA ILE A 111 2.40 -8.97 0.52
C ILE A 111 3.77 -8.34 0.33
N SER A 112 4.63 -8.40 1.34
CA SER A 112 6.06 -8.12 1.21
C SER A 112 6.77 -9.36 0.68
N THR A 113 7.30 -9.26 -0.53
CA THR A 113 8.07 -10.29 -1.22
C THR A 113 9.55 -9.87 -1.31
N ASP A 114 10.37 -10.74 -1.91
CA ASP A 114 11.76 -10.46 -2.30
C ASP A 114 11.84 -9.38 -3.41
N ARG A 115 10.80 -9.25 -4.24
CA ARG A 115 10.73 -8.26 -5.34
C ARG A 115 10.00 -6.97 -4.98
N GLY A 116 9.66 -6.76 -3.71
CA GLY A 116 8.93 -5.59 -3.24
C GLY A 116 7.54 -5.91 -2.70
N ILE A 117 6.70 -4.89 -2.59
CA ILE A 117 5.33 -5.03 -2.07
C ILE A 117 4.39 -5.17 -3.26
N LEU A 118 3.68 -6.29 -3.32
CA LEU A 118 2.77 -6.64 -4.40
C LEU A 118 1.40 -7.00 -3.85
N GLU A 119 0.37 -6.93 -4.69
CA GLU A 119 -0.97 -7.40 -4.34
C GLU A 119 -1.05 -8.94 -4.47
N ALA A 120 -1.94 -9.58 -3.72
CA ALA A 120 -2.05 -11.04 -3.65
C ALA A 120 -2.23 -11.72 -5.02
N ARG A 121 -3.01 -11.12 -5.94
CA ARG A 121 -3.22 -11.66 -7.29
C ARG A 121 -1.95 -11.57 -8.13
N GLU A 122 -1.21 -10.47 -8.00
CA GLU A 122 0.09 -10.31 -8.64
C GLU A 122 1.13 -11.30 -8.08
N CYS A 123 1.10 -11.57 -6.77
CA CYS A 123 1.91 -12.61 -6.15
C CYS A 123 1.58 -14.01 -6.70
N VAL A 124 0.29 -14.33 -6.88
CA VAL A 124 -0.15 -15.61 -7.47
C VAL A 124 0.32 -15.73 -8.92
N GLU A 125 0.18 -14.68 -9.71
CA GLU A 125 0.62 -14.64 -11.11
C GLU A 125 2.14 -14.87 -11.22
N LYS A 126 2.91 -14.17 -10.38
CA LYS A 126 4.38 -14.27 -10.36
C LYS A 126 4.90 -15.48 -9.58
N LYS A 127 4.02 -16.32 -9.03
CA LYS A 127 4.35 -17.51 -8.21
C LYS A 127 5.27 -17.17 -7.03
N MET A 128 4.96 -16.09 -6.30
CA MET A 128 5.72 -15.64 -5.13
C MET A 128 4.85 -15.66 -3.87
N GLY A 129 5.44 -16.13 -2.77
CA GLY A 129 4.87 -15.99 -1.42
C GLY A 129 5.49 -14.80 -0.69
N GLY A 130 5.10 -14.59 0.56
CA GLY A 130 5.71 -13.55 1.39
C GLY A 130 4.93 -13.20 2.65
N LEU A 131 5.41 -12.16 3.33
CA LEU A 131 4.81 -11.66 4.57
C LEU A 131 3.55 -10.85 4.23
N VAL A 132 2.40 -11.24 4.81
CA VAL A 132 1.13 -10.53 4.58
C VAL A 132 1.10 -9.26 5.42
N LEU A 133 0.99 -8.10 4.79
CA LEU A 133 1.11 -6.80 5.46
C LEU A 133 -0.23 -6.30 5.96
N CYS A 134 -1.12 -5.95 5.04
CA CYS A 134 -2.41 -5.37 5.31
C CYS A 134 -3.43 -5.77 4.25
N ARG A 135 -4.69 -5.77 4.69
CA ARG A 135 -5.88 -5.82 3.85
C ARG A 135 -6.40 -4.40 3.67
N VAL A 136 -6.79 -4.08 2.44
CA VAL A 136 -7.42 -2.81 2.09
C VAL A 136 -8.76 -3.11 1.42
N GLY A 137 -9.82 -2.50 1.92
CA GLY A 137 -11.15 -2.51 1.30
C GLY A 137 -11.58 -1.09 0.93
N ALA A 138 -12.33 -0.98 -0.16
CA ALA A 138 -13.15 0.19 -0.46
C ALA A 138 -14.33 0.27 0.51
#